data_AF-A0A9W9AN54-F1
#
_entry.id   AF-A0A9W9AN54-F1
#
_cell.length_a   1.000
_cell.length_b   1.000
_cell.length_c   1.000
_cell.angle_alpha   90.00
_cell.angle_beta   90.00
_cell.angle_gamma   90.00
#
_symmetry.space_group_name_H-M   'P 1'
#
loop_
_entity.id
_entity.type
_entity.pdbx_description
1 polymer ?
#
loop_
_entity_poly.entity_id
_entity_poly.type
_entity_poly.pdbx_seq_one_letter_code
_entity_poly.pdbx_strand_id
1 'polypeptide(L)'
;MHQPRPHRIVDLDHISTSAQLIPETQSAPAILSEFPQENHHPFHHHPTIPPHWVPPPPHAPADYPYPMYYAPYPIYQNPQPQLESPRSTTPKFKIEYSSIHATFLATIKDADSLKDRKSWVKWNEGVWQAVGDGFALGHICDEPPHGTPWTEWNTPLIRPTIPSQPTRKEIEARLKWDKNDGWVSSILTARLSDEARNHLPPMIDDRGERRTARQIYLRLKAAYQAAPDRKACLRIQDELLNSQIHGMDIEKFNLKWSSTLTTLRNYGYDIPWDTLISKYISKLPSGPRYVYLKQTLEEDFDQPGVIPNRDLFDKFAIRLENTRNRELLDLADSGGETEGLTKCV
;
A
#
# COMPACT_ATOMS: atom_id res chain seq x y z
N MET A 1 -12.00 8.53 -62.65
CA MET A 1 -13.00 7.93 -61.74
C MET A 1 -12.76 6.43 -61.70
N HIS A 2 -12.03 5.93 -60.70
CA HIS A 2 -11.80 4.51 -60.49
C HIS A 2 -12.43 4.10 -59.16
N GLN A 3 -13.41 3.21 -59.23
CA GLN A 3 -14.02 2.59 -58.06
C GLN A 3 -13.06 1.54 -57.47
N PRO A 4 -12.89 1.46 -56.14
CA PRO A 4 -12.17 0.37 -55.52
C PRO A 4 -13.06 -0.89 -55.43
N ARG A 5 -12.47 -2.05 -55.75
CA ARG A 5 -13.06 -3.38 -55.55
C ARG A 5 -13.14 -3.74 -54.06
N PRO A 6 -14.14 -4.51 -53.62
CA PRO A 6 -14.24 -4.97 -52.24
C PRO A 6 -13.27 -6.13 -51.96
N HIS A 7 -12.61 -6.08 -50.81
CA HIS A 7 -11.78 -7.17 -50.31
C HIS A 7 -12.64 -8.33 -49.83
N ARG A 8 -12.28 -9.51 -50.30
CA ARG A 8 -12.85 -10.83 -50.01
C ARG A 8 -12.47 -11.22 -48.58
N ILE A 9 -13.46 -11.44 -47.71
CA ILE A 9 -13.29 -12.08 -46.41
C ILE A 9 -12.99 -13.56 -46.69
N VAL A 10 -11.88 -14.04 -46.14
CA VAL A 10 -11.50 -15.45 -46.17
C VAL A 10 -11.87 -16.02 -44.81
N ASP A 11 -12.78 -16.98 -44.79
CA ASP A 11 -13.14 -17.79 -43.63
C ASP A 11 -11.90 -18.55 -43.14
N LEU A 12 -11.62 -18.43 -41.85
CA LEU A 12 -10.57 -19.19 -41.15
C LEU A 12 -11.25 -20.34 -40.41
N ASP A 13 -11.03 -21.53 -40.97
CA ASP A 13 -11.51 -22.80 -40.46
C ASP A 13 -11.07 -23.11 -39.03
N HIS A 14 -11.96 -23.83 -38.36
CA HIS A 14 -11.85 -24.43 -37.04
C HIS A 14 -10.53 -25.22 -36.84
N ILE A 15 -9.71 -24.78 -35.87
CA ILE A 15 -8.73 -25.64 -35.21
C ILE A 15 -9.41 -26.24 -33.97
N SER A 16 -9.97 -27.43 -34.16
CA SER A 16 -10.40 -28.33 -33.09
C SER A 16 -9.16 -28.87 -32.37
N THR A 17 -8.96 -28.46 -31.13
CA THR A 17 -7.88 -28.99 -30.28
C THR A 17 -8.47 -30.07 -29.39
N SER A 18 -8.24 -31.33 -29.77
CA SER A 18 -8.55 -32.51 -28.96
C SER A 18 -7.82 -32.44 -27.61
N ALA A 19 -8.57 -32.26 -26.52
CA ALA A 19 -8.08 -32.44 -25.18
C ALA A 19 -7.93 -33.95 -24.90
N GLN A 20 -6.69 -34.40 -24.70
CA GLN A 20 -6.40 -35.73 -24.19
C GLN A 20 -6.79 -35.80 -22.71
N LEU A 21 -7.63 -36.78 -22.39
CA LEU A 21 -7.96 -37.23 -21.04
C LEU A 21 -6.69 -37.68 -20.31
N ILE A 22 -6.40 -37.04 -19.18
CA ILE A 22 -5.45 -37.54 -18.18
C ILE A 22 -6.27 -38.32 -17.13
N PRO A 23 -5.85 -39.54 -16.74
CA PRO A 23 -6.62 -40.38 -15.83
C PRO A 23 -6.59 -39.87 -14.39
N GLU A 24 -7.74 -39.99 -13.73
CA GLU A 24 -7.97 -39.79 -12.30
C GLU A 24 -6.94 -40.54 -11.45
N THR A 25 -6.18 -39.78 -10.67
CA THR A 25 -5.36 -40.33 -9.57
C THR A 25 -6.16 -40.24 -8.28
N GLN A 26 -6.74 -41.39 -7.94
CA GLN A 26 -6.99 -41.95 -6.62
C GLN A 26 -7.05 -41.00 -5.41
N SER A 27 -8.26 -40.94 -4.85
CA SER A 27 -8.64 -40.43 -3.54
C SER A 27 -7.74 -40.93 -2.41
N ALA A 28 -7.25 -39.99 -1.59
CA ALA A 28 -6.71 -40.27 -0.27
C ALA A 28 -7.86 -40.45 0.75
N PRO A 29 -7.70 -41.32 1.77
CA PRO A 29 -8.76 -41.60 2.73
C PRO A 29 -8.97 -40.43 3.70
N ALA A 30 -10.24 -40.11 3.94
CA ALA A 30 -10.68 -39.20 4.98
C ALA A 30 -10.33 -39.79 6.36
N ILE A 31 -9.40 -39.16 7.06
CA ILE A 31 -9.19 -39.41 8.49
C ILE A 31 -10.26 -38.62 9.24
N LEU A 32 -11.31 -39.34 9.67
CA LEU A 32 -12.26 -38.90 10.68
C LEU A 32 -11.51 -38.74 12.00
N SER A 33 -11.18 -37.50 12.36
CA SER A 33 -10.77 -37.15 13.72
C SER A 33 -12.02 -37.05 14.57
N GLU A 34 -12.33 -38.13 15.29
CA GLU A 34 -13.29 -38.13 16.40
C GLU A 34 -12.84 -37.11 17.45
N PHE A 35 -13.59 -36.03 17.62
CA PHE A 35 -13.51 -35.21 18.83
C PHE A 35 -14.25 -35.95 19.94
N PRO A 36 -13.65 -36.15 21.12
CA PRO A 36 -14.40 -36.65 22.27
C PRO A 36 -15.45 -35.60 22.68
N GLN A 37 -16.72 -35.99 22.62
CA GLN A 37 -17.80 -35.29 23.30
C GLN A 37 -17.53 -35.37 24.81
N GLU A 38 -17.09 -34.26 25.39
CA GLU A 38 -17.11 -34.11 26.84
C GLU A 38 -18.52 -33.82 27.33
N ASN A 39 -18.89 -34.68 28.28
CA ASN A 39 -20.12 -34.79 29.02
C ASN A 39 -20.65 -33.48 29.62
N HIS A 40 -21.98 -33.45 29.67
CA HIS A 40 -22.80 -32.61 30.52
C HIS A 40 -22.33 -32.57 31.98
N HIS A 41 -22.29 -31.36 32.57
CA HIS A 41 -22.69 -31.16 33.96
C HIS A 41 -23.45 -29.83 34.14
N PRO A 42 -24.60 -29.85 34.84
CA PRO A 42 -25.31 -28.66 35.27
C PRO A 42 -24.90 -28.33 36.71
N PHE A 43 -24.30 -27.16 36.94
CA PHE A 43 -24.26 -26.58 38.28
C PHE A 43 -24.60 -25.10 38.23
N HIS A 44 -25.86 -24.83 38.56
CA HIS A 44 -26.34 -23.55 39.05
C HIS A 44 -25.61 -23.19 40.35
N HIS A 45 -24.77 -22.16 40.31
CA HIS A 45 -24.45 -21.38 41.50
C HIS A 45 -24.63 -19.90 41.16
N HIS A 46 -25.76 -19.36 41.57
CA HIS A 46 -25.97 -17.92 41.64
C HIS A 46 -25.04 -17.35 42.72
N PRO A 47 -24.15 -16.39 42.41
CA PRO A 47 -23.50 -15.62 43.45
C PRO A 47 -24.51 -14.70 44.11
N THR A 48 -24.65 -14.86 45.42
CA THR A 48 -25.33 -13.94 46.33
C THR A 48 -24.76 -12.55 46.16
N ILE A 49 -25.58 -11.62 45.67
CA ILE A 49 -25.23 -10.20 45.52
C ILE A 49 -25.16 -9.59 46.93
N PRO A 50 -24.01 -9.05 47.38
CA PRO A 50 -23.93 -8.33 48.65
C PRO A 50 -24.71 -7.00 48.60
N PRO A 51 -25.18 -6.51 49.76
CA PRO A 51 -26.02 -5.33 49.84
C PRO A 51 -25.29 -4.04 49.41
N HIS A 52 -25.74 -3.50 48.27
CA HIS A 52 -25.90 -2.07 47.97
C HIS A 52 -24.84 -1.11 48.55
N TRP A 53 -23.72 -0.98 47.83
CA TRP A 53 -22.97 0.27 47.82
C TRP A 53 -23.71 1.25 46.91
N VAL A 54 -24.34 2.26 47.51
CA VAL A 54 -24.89 3.41 46.78
C VAL A 54 -23.70 4.30 46.42
N PRO A 55 -23.34 4.44 45.12
CA PRO A 55 -22.32 5.42 44.74
C PRO A 55 -22.83 6.83 45.07
N PRO A 56 -21.95 7.74 45.52
CA PRO A 56 -22.32 9.14 45.73
C PRO A 56 -22.91 9.74 44.44
N PRO A 57 -23.88 10.66 44.56
CA PRO A 57 -24.51 11.28 43.40
C PRO A 57 -23.44 11.90 42.49
N PRO A 58 -23.58 11.76 41.16
CA PRO A 58 -22.64 12.36 40.22
C PRO A 58 -22.60 13.86 40.48
N HIS A 59 -21.42 14.37 40.83
CA HIS A 59 -21.16 15.80 40.85
C HIS A 59 -21.58 16.36 39.50
N ALA A 60 -22.49 17.33 39.52
CA ALA A 60 -22.88 18.08 38.34
C ALA A 60 -21.61 18.55 37.62
N PRO A 61 -21.50 18.36 36.30
CA PRO A 61 -20.35 18.86 35.56
C PRO A 61 -20.26 20.36 35.79
N ALA A 62 -19.10 20.80 36.29
CA ALA A 62 -18.80 22.22 36.36
C ALA A 62 -18.93 22.79 34.95
N ASP A 63 -19.88 23.72 34.77
CA ASP A 63 -19.99 24.57 33.59
C ASP A 63 -18.69 25.37 33.47
N TYR A 64 -17.71 24.80 32.78
CA TYR A 64 -16.59 25.55 32.23
C TYR A 64 -17.11 26.23 30.98
N PRO A 65 -17.32 27.56 30.97
CA PRO A 65 -17.49 28.29 29.72
C PRO A 65 -16.18 28.20 28.96
N TYR A 66 -16.03 27.18 28.12
CA TYR A 66 -15.01 27.18 27.08
C TYR A 66 -15.35 28.33 26.14
N PRO A 67 -14.47 29.34 26.00
CA PRO A 67 -14.63 30.32 24.95
C PRO A 67 -14.40 29.60 23.62
N MET A 68 -15.48 29.15 23.00
CA MET A 68 -15.54 28.63 21.63
C MET A 68 -15.30 29.80 20.65
N TYR A 69 -14.10 30.38 20.69
CA TYR A 69 -13.56 31.07 19.53
C TYR A 69 -12.96 30.01 18.62
N TYR A 70 -13.82 29.26 17.93
CA TYR A 70 -13.39 28.69 16.66
C TYR A 70 -13.11 29.87 15.75
N ALA A 71 -11.84 30.29 15.69
CA ALA A 71 -11.37 31.03 14.53
C ALA A 71 -11.78 30.18 13.32
N PRO A 72 -12.57 30.73 12.36
CA PRO A 72 -12.90 29.99 11.16
C PRO A 72 -11.58 29.52 10.56
N TYR A 73 -11.42 28.20 10.45
CA TYR A 73 -10.25 27.61 9.81
C TYR A 73 -10.04 28.37 8.50
N PRO A 74 -8.81 28.84 8.21
CA PRO A 74 -8.54 29.40 6.91
C PRO A 74 -9.01 28.34 5.92
N ILE A 75 -10.01 28.69 5.12
CA ILE A 75 -10.38 27.91 3.95
C ILE A 75 -9.08 27.93 3.16
N TYR A 76 -8.31 26.84 3.26
CA TYR A 76 -7.31 26.54 2.25
C TYR A 76 -8.17 26.42 1.00
N GLN A 77 -8.31 27.54 0.28
CA GLN A 77 -8.56 27.52 -1.14
C GLN A 77 -7.41 26.69 -1.64
N ASN A 78 -7.63 25.38 -1.73
CA ASN A 78 -6.79 24.47 -2.46
C ASN A 78 -6.64 25.20 -3.78
N PRO A 79 -5.47 25.81 -4.06
CA PRO A 79 -5.36 26.76 -5.15
C PRO A 79 -5.81 25.95 -6.34
N GLN A 80 -7.00 26.27 -6.88
CA GLN A 80 -7.46 25.61 -8.09
C GLN A 80 -6.28 25.77 -9.01
N PRO A 81 -5.61 24.66 -9.40
CA PRO A 81 -4.29 24.73 -9.99
C PRO A 81 -4.41 25.76 -11.09
N GLN A 82 -3.85 26.94 -10.86
CA GLN A 82 -4.09 28.04 -11.76
C GLN A 82 -3.53 27.51 -13.05
N LEU A 83 -4.39 27.39 -14.06
CA LEU A 83 -4.05 26.94 -15.38
C LEU A 83 -3.18 28.00 -16.06
N GLU A 84 -2.17 28.52 -15.36
CA GLU A 84 -1.03 29.16 -15.93
C GLU A 84 -0.31 28.07 -16.70
N SER A 85 -0.70 27.91 -17.96
CA SER A 85 -0.02 27.04 -18.90
C SER A 85 1.42 27.56 -18.98
N PRO A 86 2.42 26.87 -18.39
CA PRO A 86 3.76 27.04 -18.90
C PRO A 86 3.66 26.59 -20.35
N ARG A 87 4.53 27.09 -21.23
CA ARG A 87 4.76 26.45 -22.53
C ARG A 87 5.35 25.06 -22.27
N SER A 88 4.49 24.15 -21.83
CA SER A 88 4.83 22.80 -21.48
C SER A 88 4.95 22.09 -22.80
N THR A 89 6.18 21.96 -23.28
CA THR A 89 6.60 20.97 -24.28
C THR A 89 6.47 19.56 -23.71
N THR A 90 5.50 19.31 -22.82
CA THR A 90 5.21 17.97 -22.32
C THR A 90 4.87 17.12 -23.54
N PRO A 91 5.66 16.08 -23.83
CA PRO A 91 5.35 15.13 -24.88
C PRO A 91 3.91 14.67 -24.72
N LYS A 92 3.16 14.71 -25.84
CA LYS A 92 1.79 14.20 -25.90
C LYS A 92 1.82 12.67 -25.83
N PHE A 93 2.12 12.12 -24.66
CA PHE A 93 1.95 10.70 -24.42
C PHE A 93 0.46 10.40 -24.42
N LYS A 94 -0.02 9.82 -25.52
CA LYS A 94 -1.38 9.29 -25.59
C LYS A 94 -1.39 8.00 -24.78
N ILE A 95 -1.87 8.07 -23.54
CA ILE A 95 -2.04 6.88 -22.70
C ILE A 95 -3.10 6.00 -23.35
N GLU A 96 -2.71 4.81 -23.80
CA GLU A 96 -3.61 3.80 -24.32
C GLU A 96 -4.17 2.96 -23.17
N TYR A 97 -5.25 3.46 -22.56
CA TYR A 97 -5.92 2.81 -21.43
C TYR A 97 -6.32 1.35 -21.67
N SER A 98 -6.59 0.96 -22.93
CA SER A 98 -6.88 -0.42 -23.33
C SER A 98 -5.68 -1.34 -23.11
N SER A 99 -4.47 -0.87 -23.41
CA SER A 99 -3.24 -1.64 -23.22
C SER A 99 -2.95 -1.85 -21.73
N ILE A 100 -3.03 -0.79 -20.93
CA ILE A 100 -2.79 -0.88 -19.47
C ILE A 100 -3.84 -1.78 -18.80
N HIS A 101 -5.12 -1.65 -19.19
CA HIS A 101 -6.18 -2.50 -18.65
C HIS A 101 -5.98 -3.97 -19.04
N ALA A 102 -5.59 -4.25 -20.28
CA ALA A 102 -5.29 -5.61 -20.73
C ALA A 102 -4.08 -6.19 -19.97
N THR A 103 -3.02 -5.42 -19.79
CA THR A 103 -1.85 -5.80 -18.98
C THR A 103 -2.26 -6.11 -17.55
N PHE A 104 -3.05 -5.24 -16.89
CA PHE A 104 -3.55 -5.49 -15.55
C PHE A 104 -4.34 -6.80 -15.45
N LEU A 105 -5.27 -7.03 -16.39
CA LEU A 105 -6.07 -8.26 -16.42
C LEU A 105 -5.24 -9.53 -16.68
N ALA A 106 -4.10 -9.40 -17.36
CA ALA A 106 -3.13 -10.46 -17.58
C ALA A 106 -2.23 -10.69 -16.36
N THR A 107 -1.87 -9.63 -15.64
CA THR A 107 -0.99 -9.69 -14.45
C THR A 107 -1.74 -10.18 -13.21
N ILE A 108 -2.96 -9.70 -12.97
CA ILE A 108 -3.81 -10.19 -11.88
C ILE A 108 -4.52 -11.47 -12.32
N LYS A 109 -3.93 -12.61 -11.94
CA LYS A 109 -4.51 -13.93 -12.13
C LYS A 109 -5.78 -14.09 -11.29
N ASP A 110 -6.65 -15.04 -11.64
CA ASP A 110 -7.85 -15.34 -10.85
C ASP A 110 -7.56 -15.71 -9.38
N ALA A 111 -6.38 -16.28 -9.13
CA ALA A 111 -5.86 -16.56 -7.79
C ALA A 111 -5.67 -15.28 -6.94
N ASP A 112 -5.54 -14.14 -7.58
CA ASP A 112 -5.25 -12.84 -6.96
C ASP A 112 -6.49 -11.93 -6.91
N SER A 113 -7.67 -12.52 -7.13
CA SER A 113 -8.95 -11.84 -6.95
C SER A 113 -9.17 -11.46 -5.48
N LEU A 114 -9.80 -10.32 -5.23
CA LEU A 114 -10.18 -9.92 -3.87
C LEU A 114 -11.35 -10.77 -3.40
N LYS A 115 -11.07 -11.74 -2.52
CA LYS A 115 -12.06 -12.68 -1.97
C LYS A 115 -12.24 -12.49 -0.47
N ASP A 116 -11.17 -12.15 0.22
CA ASP A 116 -11.09 -12.10 1.67
C ASP A 116 -10.01 -11.09 2.12
N ARG A 117 -9.83 -10.94 3.44
CA ARG A 117 -8.82 -10.04 3.99
C ARG A 117 -7.38 -10.49 3.69
N LYS A 118 -7.15 -11.77 3.41
CA LYS A 118 -5.81 -12.32 3.13
C LYS A 118 -5.35 -11.95 1.71
N SER A 119 -6.28 -11.92 0.76
CA SER A 119 -6.05 -11.52 -0.63
C SER A 119 -5.94 -10.00 -0.82
N TRP A 120 -6.35 -9.19 0.18
CA TRP A 120 -6.29 -7.73 0.13
C TRP A 120 -4.93 -7.18 -0.29
N VAL A 121 -3.84 -7.61 0.36
CA VAL A 121 -2.50 -7.03 0.14
C VAL A 121 -2.08 -7.18 -1.32
N LYS A 122 -2.14 -8.41 -1.85
CA LYS A 122 -1.72 -8.70 -3.22
C LYS A 122 -2.62 -8.04 -4.27
N TRP A 123 -3.93 -8.05 -4.03
CA TRP A 123 -4.89 -7.37 -4.90
C TRP A 123 -4.65 -5.85 -4.92
N ASN A 124 -4.47 -5.25 -3.74
CA ASN A 124 -4.24 -3.81 -3.58
C ASN A 124 -2.92 -3.38 -4.24
N GLU A 125 -1.84 -4.14 -4.08
CA GLU A 125 -0.57 -3.87 -4.77
C GLU A 125 -0.73 -3.86 -6.28
N GLY A 126 -1.42 -4.85 -6.85
CA GLY A 126 -1.68 -4.89 -8.29
C GLY A 126 -2.56 -3.73 -8.77
N VAL A 127 -3.55 -3.31 -7.99
CA VAL A 127 -4.36 -2.11 -8.27
C VAL A 127 -3.51 -0.85 -8.27
N TRP A 128 -2.70 -0.63 -7.23
CA TRP A 128 -1.83 0.53 -7.12
C TRP A 128 -0.82 0.60 -8.28
N GLN A 129 -0.24 -0.53 -8.66
CA GLN A 129 0.68 -0.61 -9.80
C GLN A 129 -0.03 -0.20 -11.10
N ALA A 130 -1.16 -0.81 -11.43
CA ALA A 130 -1.84 -0.51 -12.70
C ALA A 130 -2.39 0.91 -12.77
N VAL A 131 -2.94 1.42 -11.66
CA VAL A 131 -3.43 2.81 -11.59
C VAL A 131 -2.26 3.80 -11.66
N GLY A 132 -1.10 3.45 -11.07
CA GLY A 132 0.15 4.19 -11.17
C GLY A 132 0.70 4.25 -12.59
N ASP A 133 0.74 3.12 -13.29
CA ASP A 133 1.18 3.03 -14.69
C ASP A 133 0.27 3.84 -15.64
N GLY A 134 -1.01 4.01 -15.26
CA GLY A 134 -1.95 4.89 -15.96
C GLY A 134 -1.95 6.35 -15.50
N PHE A 135 -1.04 6.75 -14.62
CA PHE A 135 -0.93 8.10 -14.05
C PHE A 135 -2.27 8.62 -13.45
N ALA A 136 -3.03 7.73 -12.81
CA ALA A 136 -4.36 8.03 -12.30
C ALA A 136 -4.50 7.83 -10.78
N LEU A 137 -3.38 7.77 -10.05
CA LEU A 137 -3.37 7.48 -8.61
C LEU A 137 -4.22 8.43 -7.77
N GLY A 138 -4.29 9.71 -8.16
CA GLY A 138 -5.16 10.66 -7.47
C GLY A 138 -6.64 10.26 -7.43
N HIS A 139 -7.12 9.36 -8.30
CA HIS A 139 -8.48 8.82 -8.21
C HIS A 139 -8.69 7.85 -7.04
N ILE A 140 -7.63 7.32 -6.42
CA ILE A 140 -7.71 6.39 -5.26
C ILE A 140 -6.93 6.85 -4.02
N CYS A 141 -6.05 7.85 -4.13
CA CYS A 141 -5.25 8.36 -3.00
C CYS A 141 -6.10 9.00 -1.90
N ASP A 142 -5.80 8.71 -0.64
CA ASP A 142 -6.33 9.49 0.48
C ASP A 142 -5.75 10.92 0.49
N GLU A 143 -6.37 11.83 1.23
CA GLU A 143 -5.77 13.14 1.50
C GLU A 143 -4.50 12.95 2.35
N PRO A 144 -3.36 13.57 1.98
CA PRO A 144 -2.13 13.40 2.73
C PRO A 144 -2.28 14.00 4.14
N PRO A 145 -1.63 13.42 5.17
CA PRO A 145 -1.65 13.98 6.52
C PRO A 145 -1.14 15.42 6.56
N HIS A 146 -1.62 16.21 7.52
CA HIS A 146 -1.19 17.59 7.70
C HIS A 146 0.33 17.71 7.78
N GLY A 147 0.92 18.64 7.02
CA GLY A 147 2.37 18.84 6.93
C GLY A 147 3.09 17.92 5.93
N THR A 148 2.42 16.92 5.36
CA THR A 148 2.99 16.11 4.28
C THR A 148 2.99 16.91 2.97
N PRO A 149 4.12 17.01 2.25
CA PRO A 149 4.16 17.65 0.94
C PRO A 149 3.21 16.98 -0.06
N TRP A 150 2.51 17.80 -0.83
CA TRP A 150 1.65 17.36 -1.90
C TRP A 150 2.51 17.02 -3.13
N THR A 151 2.30 15.84 -3.69
CA THR A 151 2.98 15.31 -4.87
C THR A 151 1.97 14.72 -5.83
N GLU A 152 2.35 14.48 -7.08
CA GLU A 152 1.50 13.77 -8.05
C GLU A 152 1.05 12.36 -7.59
N TRP A 153 1.77 11.75 -6.64
CA TRP A 153 1.54 10.38 -6.17
C TRP A 153 0.63 10.27 -4.93
N ASN A 154 0.44 11.36 -4.19
CA ASN A 154 -0.37 11.39 -2.96
C ASN A 154 -1.46 12.47 -2.98
N THR A 155 -1.63 13.19 -4.08
CA THR A 155 -2.65 14.23 -4.20
C THR A 155 -3.99 13.65 -4.65
N PRO A 156 -5.06 13.76 -3.84
CA PRO A 156 -6.39 13.35 -4.26
C PRO A 156 -6.92 14.20 -5.43
N LEU A 157 -7.36 13.56 -6.51
CA LEU A 157 -8.05 14.22 -7.61
C LEU A 157 -9.52 14.41 -7.28
N ILE A 158 -9.90 15.67 -7.05
CA ILE A 158 -11.29 16.05 -6.79
C ILE A 158 -12.03 16.20 -8.12
N ARG A 159 -13.25 15.65 -8.17
CA ARG A 159 -14.14 15.78 -9.33
C ARG A 159 -14.47 17.25 -9.58
N PRO A 160 -14.22 17.81 -10.78
CA PRO A 160 -14.51 19.20 -11.05
C PRO A 160 -16.00 19.51 -10.92
N THR A 161 -16.37 20.51 -10.10
CA THR A 161 -17.74 21.01 -10.03
C THR A 161 -18.07 21.81 -11.29
N ILE A 162 -19.21 21.53 -11.92
CA ILE A 162 -19.69 22.25 -13.10
C ILE A 162 -20.62 23.37 -12.62
N PRO A 163 -20.34 24.66 -12.90
CA PRO A 163 -21.25 25.76 -12.55
C PRO A 163 -22.51 25.71 -13.43
N SER A 164 -23.55 26.47 -13.07
CA SER A 164 -24.82 26.48 -13.82
C SER A 164 -24.70 26.93 -15.28
N GLN A 165 -23.66 27.70 -15.61
CA GLN A 165 -23.34 28.12 -16.97
C GLN A 165 -21.88 27.75 -17.29
N PRO A 166 -21.61 26.48 -17.62
CA PRO A 166 -20.25 26.02 -17.77
C PRO A 166 -19.64 26.45 -19.10
N THR A 167 -18.36 26.80 -19.03
CA THR A 167 -17.54 27.00 -20.22
C THR A 167 -17.23 25.66 -20.87
N ARG A 168 -16.90 25.69 -22.17
CA ARG A 168 -16.45 24.50 -22.91
C ARG A 168 -15.25 23.81 -22.23
N LYS A 169 -14.31 24.58 -21.67
CA LYS A 169 -13.13 24.05 -20.99
C LYS A 169 -13.49 23.28 -19.71
N GLU A 170 -14.45 23.78 -18.93
CA GLU A 170 -14.91 23.09 -17.71
C GLU A 170 -15.61 21.77 -18.04
N ILE A 171 -16.43 21.75 -19.10
CA ILE A 171 -17.07 20.52 -19.61
C ILE A 171 -15.99 19.52 -20.06
N GLU A 172 -15.02 19.95 -20.87
CA GLU A 172 -13.93 19.10 -21.34
C GLU A 172 -13.09 18.54 -20.18
N ALA A 173 -12.80 19.36 -19.16
CA ALA A 173 -12.09 18.94 -17.95
C ALA A 173 -12.88 17.89 -17.16
N ARG A 174 -14.18 18.10 -16.95
CA ARG A 174 -15.06 17.12 -16.29
C ARG A 174 -15.14 15.82 -17.07
N LEU A 175 -15.32 15.86 -18.39
CA LEU A 175 -15.38 14.66 -19.22
C LEU A 175 -14.06 13.87 -19.18
N LYS A 176 -12.92 14.57 -19.19
CA LYS A 176 -11.60 13.94 -19.03
C LYS A 176 -11.47 13.26 -17.66
N TRP A 177 -11.90 13.94 -16.60
CA TRP A 177 -11.91 13.38 -15.25
C TRP A 177 -12.81 12.15 -15.16
N ASP A 178 -14.07 12.23 -15.62
CA ASP A 178 -15.04 11.14 -15.56
C ASP A 178 -14.57 9.93 -16.40
N LYS A 179 -13.89 10.16 -17.53
CA LYS A 179 -13.26 9.10 -18.33
C LYS A 179 -12.16 8.37 -17.55
N ASN A 180 -11.25 9.11 -16.93
CA ASN A 180 -10.17 8.52 -16.13
C ASN A 180 -10.73 7.77 -14.92
N ASP A 181 -11.67 8.37 -14.20
CA ASP A 181 -12.34 7.75 -13.06
C ASP A 181 -13.08 6.47 -13.45
N GLY A 182 -13.71 6.47 -14.63
CA GLY A 182 -14.36 5.29 -15.18
C GLY A 182 -13.39 4.15 -15.49
N TRP A 183 -12.19 4.46 -15.99
CA TRP A 183 -11.13 3.48 -16.22
C TRP A 183 -10.59 2.92 -14.90
N VAL A 184 -10.30 3.77 -13.91
CA VAL A 184 -9.85 3.31 -12.57
C VAL A 184 -10.94 2.46 -11.89
N SER A 185 -12.21 2.85 -12.03
CA SER A 185 -13.34 2.05 -11.53
C SER A 185 -13.39 0.65 -12.17
N SER A 186 -13.03 0.52 -13.45
CA SER A 186 -12.93 -0.78 -14.13
C SER A 186 -11.84 -1.66 -13.52
N ILE A 187 -10.65 -1.09 -13.26
CA ILE A 187 -9.55 -1.80 -12.57
C ILE A 187 -9.99 -2.27 -11.19
N LEU A 188 -10.60 -1.37 -10.39
CA LEU A 188 -11.04 -1.68 -9.04
C LEU A 188 -12.16 -2.72 -8.96
N THR A 189 -12.95 -2.88 -10.01
CA THR A 189 -14.05 -3.85 -10.04
C THR A 189 -13.70 -5.14 -10.79
N ALA A 190 -12.57 -5.12 -11.50
CA ALA A 190 -11.98 -6.32 -12.07
C ALA A 190 -11.49 -7.25 -10.95
N ARG A 191 -11.73 -8.55 -11.13
CA ARG A 191 -11.28 -9.61 -10.21
C ARG A 191 -11.76 -9.42 -8.76
N LEU A 192 -12.97 -8.89 -8.57
CA LEU A 192 -13.69 -8.96 -7.30
C LEU A 192 -14.47 -10.27 -7.21
N SER A 193 -14.49 -10.92 -6.04
CA SER A 193 -15.46 -11.97 -5.74
C SER A 193 -16.89 -11.42 -5.68
N ASP A 194 -17.90 -12.30 -5.75
CA ASP A 194 -19.29 -11.87 -5.58
C ASP A 194 -19.55 -11.24 -4.21
N GLU A 195 -18.91 -11.75 -3.16
CA GLU A 195 -18.95 -11.16 -1.82
C GLU A 195 -18.33 -9.75 -1.81
N ALA A 196 -17.18 -9.55 -2.45
CA ALA A 196 -16.54 -8.24 -2.54
C ALA A 196 -17.38 -7.23 -3.32
N ARG A 197 -18.09 -7.68 -4.36
CA ARG A 197 -19.02 -6.85 -5.12
C ARG A 197 -20.18 -6.33 -4.28
N ASN A 198 -20.62 -7.09 -3.28
CA ASN A 198 -21.70 -6.67 -2.37
C ASN A 198 -21.32 -5.49 -1.46
N HIS A 199 -20.02 -5.21 -1.30
CA HIS A 199 -19.54 -4.04 -0.55
C HIS A 199 -19.47 -2.76 -1.38
N LEU A 200 -19.69 -2.84 -2.70
CA LEU A 200 -19.60 -1.68 -3.57
C LEU A 200 -20.78 -0.72 -3.32
N PRO A 201 -20.54 0.60 -3.38
CA PRO A 201 -21.63 1.56 -3.34
C PRO A 201 -22.54 1.39 -4.57
N PRO A 202 -23.81 1.85 -4.52
CA PRO A 202 -24.70 1.79 -5.67
C PRO A 202 -24.07 2.51 -6.87
N MET A 203 -24.36 2.05 -8.09
CA MET A 203 -23.76 2.61 -9.30
C MET A 203 -24.08 4.09 -9.48
N ILE A 204 -25.29 4.48 -9.11
CA ILE A 204 -25.81 5.84 -9.08
C ILE A 204 -26.39 6.04 -7.67
N ASP A 205 -26.00 7.11 -6.99
CA ASP A 205 -26.51 7.44 -5.66
C ASP A 205 -27.88 8.14 -5.71
N ASP A 206 -28.41 8.47 -4.54
CA ASP A 206 -29.69 9.18 -4.36
C ASP A 206 -29.72 10.59 -4.97
N ARG A 207 -28.54 11.14 -5.29
CA ARG A 207 -28.38 12.44 -5.94
C ARG A 207 -28.24 12.34 -7.45
N GLY A 208 -28.30 11.12 -8.00
CA GLY A 208 -28.08 10.86 -9.43
C GLY A 208 -26.61 10.89 -9.83
N GLU A 209 -25.68 10.90 -8.87
CA GLU A 209 -24.25 10.91 -9.15
C GLU A 209 -23.71 9.49 -9.26
N ARG A 210 -22.87 9.26 -10.27
CA ARG A 210 -22.19 7.97 -10.44
C ARG A 210 -21.19 7.78 -9.30
N ARG A 211 -21.10 6.56 -8.76
CA ARG A 211 -20.02 6.20 -7.84
C ARG A 211 -18.64 6.43 -8.46
N THR A 212 -17.73 6.99 -7.68
CA THR A 212 -16.36 7.26 -8.11
C THR A 212 -15.42 6.10 -7.81
N ALA A 213 -14.28 6.04 -8.50
CA ALA A 213 -13.23 5.07 -8.20
C ALA A 213 -12.78 5.16 -6.73
N ARG A 214 -12.63 6.38 -6.21
CA ARG A 214 -12.29 6.64 -4.80
C ARG A 214 -13.28 5.97 -3.85
N GLN A 215 -14.58 6.16 -4.08
CA GLN A 215 -15.63 5.58 -3.23
C GLN A 215 -15.58 4.06 -3.26
N ILE A 216 -15.35 3.45 -4.44
CA ILE A 216 -15.15 2.00 -4.56
C ILE A 216 -13.93 1.56 -3.74
N TYR A 217 -12.79 2.21 -3.94
CA TYR A 217 -11.54 1.86 -3.26
C TYR A 217 -11.67 1.96 -1.74
N LEU A 218 -12.23 3.07 -1.22
CA LEU A 218 -12.43 3.26 0.22
C LEU A 218 -13.38 2.22 0.83
N ARG A 219 -14.43 1.81 0.12
CA ARG A 219 -15.35 0.76 0.59
C ARG A 219 -14.68 -0.61 0.65
N LEU A 220 -13.93 -0.98 -0.39
CA LEU A 220 -13.17 -2.22 -0.42
C LEU A 220 -12.08 -2.20 0.66
N LYS A 221 -11.36 -1.08 0.80
CA LYS A 221 -10.38 -0.86 1.87
C LYS A 221 -11.02 -1.06 3.24
N ALA A 222 -12.16 -0.43 3.54
CA ALA A 222 -12.83 -0.59 4.82
C ALA A 222 -13.30 -2.04 5.11
N ALA A 223 -13.71 -2.79 4.08
CA ALA A 223 -14.19 -4.17 4.25
C ALA A 223 -13.05 -5.21 4.36
N TYR A 224 -12.02 -5.05 3.53
CA TYR A 224 -11.00 -6.07 3.29
C TYR A 224 -9.62 -5.72 3.82
N GLN A 225 -9.28 -4.43 3.96
CA GLN A 225 -8.14 -4.08 4.78
C GLN A 225 -8.49 -4.55 6.20
N ALA A 226 -7.77 -5.56 6.68
CA ALA A 226 -7.87 -5.92 8.08
C ALA A 226 -7.64 -4.63 8.86
N ALA A 227 -8.58 -4.25 9.73
CA ALA A 227 -8.26 -3.34 10.82
C ALA A 227 -6.94 -3.86 11.39
N PRO A 228 -5.89 -3.03 11.49
CA PRO A 228 -4.58 -3.51 11.88
C PRO A 228 -4.81 -4.37 13.12
N ASP A 229 -4.57 -5.67 12.99
CA ASP A 229 -4.58 -6.54 14.16
C ASP A 229 -3.43 -5.99 14.98
N ARG A 230 -3.76 -5.07 15.88
CA ARG A 230 -2.78 -4.24 16.55
C ARG A 230 -1.83 -5.15 17.32
N LYS A 231 -2.34 -6.29 17.81
CA LYS A 231 -1.53 -7.32 18.46
C LYS A 231 -0.59 -8.00 17.46
N ALA A 232 -1.05 -8.37 16.28
CA ALA A 232 -0.16 -8.92 15.24
C ALA A 232 0.88 -7.89 14.75
N CYS A 233 0.50 -6.63 14.54
CA CYS A 233 1.40 -5.56 14.13
C CYS A 233 2.46 -5.29 15.20
N LEU A 234 2.05 -5.21 16.48
CA LEU A 234 2.98 -5.06 17.60
C LEU A 234 3.92 -6.26 17.72
N ARG A 235 3.45 -7.48 17.46
CA ARG A 235 4.31 -8.67 17.42
C ARG A 235 5.32 -8.59 16.28
N ILE A 236 4.89 -8.21 15.07
CA ILE A 236 5.78 -8.02 13.91
C ILE A 236 6.82 -6.93 14.20
N GLN A 237 6.40 -5.81 14.81
CA GLN A 237 7.31 -4.76 15.24
C GLN A 237 8.30 -5.27 16.29
N ASP A 238 7.85 -6.01 17.30
CA ASP A 238 8.73 -6.56 18.33
C ASP A 238 9.76 -7.54 17.72
N GLU A 239 9.33 -8.42 16.80
CA GLU A 239 10.22 -9.29 16.03
C GLU A 239 11.24 -8.50 15.19
N LEU A 240 10.83 -7.37 14.62
CA LEU A 240 11.70 -6.46 13.88
C LEU A 240 12.73 -5.79 14.80
N LEU A 241 12.28 -5.23 15.93
CA LEU A 241 13.12 -4.55 16.92
C LEU A 241 14.09 -5.51 17.63
N ASN A 242 13.72 -6.77 17.75
CA ASN A 242 14.56 -7.83 18.31
C ASN A 242 15.46 -8.50 17.26
N SER A 243 15.31 -8.17 15.98
CA SER A 243 16.22 -8.65 14.94
C SER A 243 17.65 -8.14 15.16
N GLN A 244 18.62 -8.97 14.81
CA GLN A 244 20.05 -8.70 14.94
C GLN A 244 20.71 -8.95 13.59
N ILE A 245 21.83 -8.27 13.35
CA ILE A 245 22.71 -8.59 12.24
C ILE A 245 23.49 -9.84 12.64
N HIS A 246 23.21 -10.97 11.99
CA HIS A 246 23.94 -12.20 12.20
C HIS A 246 25.11 -12.28 11.21
N GLY A 247 26.34 -12.22 11.72
CA GLY A 247 27.54 -12.17 10.88
C GLY A 247 27.69 -10.83 10.16
N MET A 248 28.13 -10.87 8.91
CA MET A 248 28.32 -9.69 8.04
C MET A 248 27.23 -9.57 6.96
N ASP A 249 26.09 -10.25 7.14
CA ASP A 249 24.99 -10.30 6.17
C ASP A 249 24.04 -9.11 6.31
N ILE A 250 24.58 -7.93 6.03
CA ILE A 250 23.84 -6.65 6.03
C ILE A 250 22.68 -6.64 5.05
N GLU A 251 22.86 -7.27 3.89
CA GLU A 251 21.88 -7.29 2.82
C GLU A 251 20.62 -8.03 3.28
N LYS A 252 20.79 -9.21 3.89
CA LYS A 252 19.66 -9.94 4.48
C LYS A 252 19.00 -9.16 5.63
N PHE A 253 19.78 -8.43 6.42
CA PHE A 253 19.24 -7.57 7.47
C PHE A 253 18.39 -6.43 6.88
N ASN A 254 18.90 -5.70 5.90
CA ASN A 254 18.16 -4.65 5.20
C ASN A 254 16.90 -5.18 4.53
N LEU A 255 17.01 -6.29 3.80
CA LEU A 255 15.88 -6.93 3.14
C LEU A 255 14.79 -7.34 4.15
N LYS A 256 15.19 -7.90 5.30
CA LYS A 256 14.26 -8.22 6.39
C LYS A 256 13.58 -6.96 6.92
N TRP A 257 14.31 -5.89 7.17
CA TRP A 257 13.72 -4.64 7.67
C TRP A 257 12.76 -4.02 6.66
N SER A 258 13.18 -3.83 5.41
CA SER A 258 12.37 -3.25 4.35
C SER A 258 11.08 -4.05 4.07
N SER A 259 11.17 -5.38 4.03
CA SER A 259 10.00 -6.24 3.84
C SER A 259 9.05 -6.21 5.04
N THR A 260 9.57 -6.16 6.26
CA THR A 260 8.76 -6.10 7.48
C THR A 260 8.05 -4.75 7.63
N LEU A 261 8.74 -3.64 7.35
CA LEU A 261 8.14 -2.29 7.34
C LEU A 261 7.06 -2.17 6.26
N THR A 262 7.31 -2.74 5.08
CA THR A 262 6.30 -2.81 4.01
C THR A 262 5.08 -3.60 4.47
N THR A 263 5.29 -4.72 5.16
CA THR A 263 4.22 -5.54 5.74
C THR A 263 3.39 -4.76 6.77
N LEU A 264 4.04 -4.10 7.73
CA LEU A 264 3.37 -3.25 8.73
C LEU A 264 2.52 -2.15 8.06
N ARG A 265 3.07 -1.47 7.06
CA ARG A 265 2.34 -0.45 6.30
C ARG A 265 1.15 -1.03 5.54
N ASN A 266 1.30 -2.21 4.95
CA ASN A 266 0.21 -2.88 4.23
C ASN A 266 -0.93 -3.26 5.19
N TYR A 267 -0.64 -3.51 6.46
CA TYR A 267 -1.63 -3.64 7.53
C TYR A 267 -2.25 -2.30 7.99
N GLY A 268 -1.80 -1.16 7.45
CA GLY A 268 -2.23 0.16 7.91
C GLY A 268 -1.67 0.51 9.30
N TYR A 269 -0.58 -0.12 9.72
CA TYR A 269 0.08 0.20 10.97
C TYR A 269 0.80 1.56 10.87
N ASP A 270 0.55 2.44 11.84
CA ASP A 270 1.27 3.71 11.96
C ASP A 270 2.67 3.44 12.53
N ILE A 271 3.67 3.57 11.67
CA ILE A 271 5.05 3.17 11.96
C ILE A 271 5.72 4.28 12.79
N PRO A 272 6.18 4.02 14.03
CA PRO A 272 6.94 4.98 14.81
C PRO A 272 8.37 5.10 14.25
N TRP A 273 8.50 5.86 13.16
CA TRP A 273 9.74 5.98 12.37
C TRP A 273 10.93 6.45 13.20
N ASP A 274 10.70 7.35 14.15
CA ASP A 274 11.68 7.83 15.10
C ASP A 274 12.31 6.68 15.91
N THR A 275 11.46 5.86 16.54
CA THR A 275 11.86 4.73 17.37
C THR A 275 12.52 3.66 16.51
N LEU A 276 11.97 3.39 15.32
CA LEU A 276 12.48 2.35 14.43
C LEU A 276 13.83 2.70 13.83
N ILE A 277 14.04 3.94 13.36
CA ILE A 277 15.33 4.37 12.81
C ILE A 277 16.39 4.38 13.92
N SER A 278 16.08 4.91 15.10
CA SER A 278 16.99 4.87 16.25
C SER A 278 17.40 3.43 16.60
N LYS A 279 16.43 2.50 16.61
CA LYS A 279 16.70 1.08 16.88
C LYS A 279 17.50 0.44 15.75
N TYR A 280 17.20 0.70 14.49
CA TYR A 280 17.96 0.23 13.33
C TYR A 280 19.44 0.61 13.44
N ILE A 281 19.73 1.89 13.71
CA ILE A 281 21.09 2.41 13.94
C ILE A 281 21.77 1.71 15.11
N SER A 282 21.05 1.48 16.22
CA SER A 282 21.59 0.81 17.42
C SER A 282 21.97 -0.66 17.20
N LYS A 283 21.43 -1.31 16.16
CA LYS A 283 21.73 -2.71 15.81
C LYS A 283 22.95 -2.87 14.90
N LEU A 284 23.53 -1.78 14.40
CA LEU A 284 24.75 -1.85 13.60
C LEU A 284 25.90 -2.44 14.44
N PRO A 285 26.81 -3.23 13.83
CA PRO A 285 27.90 -3.85 14.58
C PRO A 285 28.83 -2.80 15.19
N SER A 286 29.56 -3.15 16.26
CA SER A 286 30.50 -2.22 16.92
C SER A 286 31.87 -2.08 16.22
N GLY A 287 32.01 -2.58 14.99
CA GLY A 287 33.26 -2.47 14.23
C GLY A 287 33.58 -1.01 13.90
N PRO A 288 34.87 -0.61 13.80
CA PRO A 288 35.28 0.80 13.67
C PRO A 288 34.56 1.58 12.56
N ARG A 289 34.34 0.96 11.39
CA ARG A 289 33.61 1.56 10.27
C ARG A 289 32.12 1.81 10.56
N TYR A 290 31.50 0.90 11.30
CA TYR A 290 30.09 1.02 11.66
C TYR A 290 29.92 2.05 12.76
N VAL A 291 30.93 2.29 13.59
CA VAL A 291 30.94 3.42 14.52
C VAL A 291 30.86 4.74 13.76
N TYR A 292 31.68 4.93 12.73
CA TYR A 292 31.62 6.13 11.89
C TYR A 292 30.28 6.27 11.16
N LEU A 293 29.80 5.18 10.55
CA LEU A 293 28.49 5.19 9.89
C LEU A 293 27.38 5.52 10.90
N LYS A 294 27.37 4.87 12.07
CA LYS A 294 26.41 5.10 13.14
C LYS A 294 26.38 6.58 13.53
N GLN A 295 27.54 7.18 13.77
CA GLN A 295 27.64 8.60 14.08
C GLN A 295 27.07 9.47 12.95
N THR A 296 27.40 9.18 11.69
CA THR A 296 26.89 9.93 10.53
C THR A 296 25.36 9.82 10.41
N LEU A 297 24.82 8.63 10.66
CA LEU A 297 23.37 8.40 10.62
C LEU A 297 22.66 9.08 11.79
N GLU A 298 23.26 9.10 12.98
CA GLU A 298 22.76 9.84 14.16
C GLU A 298 22.77 11.34 13.91
N GLU A 299 23.85 11.89 13.37
CA GLU A 299 23.96 13.31 13.01
C GLU A 299 22.89 13.73 11.98
N ASP A 300 22.65 12.92 10.94
CA ASP A 300 21.60 13.17 9.96
C ASP A 300 20.19 13.05 10.56
N PHE A 301 20.00 12.15 11.52
CA PHE A 301 18.72 11.95 12.20
C PHE A 301 18.40 13.09 13.18
N ASP A 302 19.43 13.67 13.81
CA ASP A 302 19.30 14.75 14.80
C ASP A 302 19.25 16.17 14.16
N GLN A 303 19.34 16.28 12.83
CA GLN A 303 19.27 17.57 12.13
C GLN A 303 17.92 18.27 12.36
N PRO A 304 17.91 19.57 12.73
CA PRO A 304 16.67 20.32 12.93
C PRO A 304 15.78 20.31 11.68
N GLY A 305 14.51 19.93 11.85
CA GLY A 305 13.53 19.89 10.78
C GLY A 305 13.50 18.60 9.97
N VAL A 306 14.38 17.65 10.25
CA VAL A 306 14.27 16.29 9.70
C VAL A 306 13.13 15.57 10.40
N ILE A 307 12.14 15.11 9.62
CA ILE A 307 11.04 14.29 10.12
C ILE A 307 11.35 12.83 9.75
N PRO A 308 11.52 11.94 10.75
CA PRO A 308 11.72 10.52 10.51
C PRO A 308 10.62 9.94 9.63
N ASN A 309 11.01 9.32 8.52
CA ASN A 309 10.09 8.72 7.57
C ASN A 309 10.77 7.58 6.80
N ARG A 310 10.01 6.95 5.90
CA ARG A 310 10.51 5.86 5.05
C ARG A 310 11.71 6.27 4.20
N ASP A 311 11.67 7.45 3.58
CA ASP A 311 12.73 7.87 2.67
C ASP A 311 14.07 8.04 3.40
N LEU A 312 14.02 8.50 4.66
CA LEU A 312 15.20 8.57 5.51
C LEU A 312 15.75 7.16 5.83
N PHE A 313 14.88 6.22 6.17
CA PHE A 313 15.26 4.82 6.36
C PHE A 313 15.88 4.21 5.09
N ASP A 314 15.26 4.39 3.92
CA ASP A 314 15.75 3.85 2.64
C ASP A 314 17.14 4.44 2.31
N LYS A 315 17.36 5.74 2.54
CA LYS A 315 18.69 6.38 2.41
C LYS A 315 19.73 5.73 3.33
N PHE A 316 19.35 5.42 4.57
CA PHE A 316 20.25 4.81 5.55
C PHE A 316 20.62 3.38 5.15
N ALA A 317 19.63 2.59 4.69
CA ALA A 317 19.85 1.24 4.18
C ALA A 317 20.82 1.22 2.99
N ILE A 318 20.65 2.12 2.02
CA ILE A 318 21.53 2.26 0.85
C ILE A 318 22.96 2.63 1.27
N ARG A 319 23.13 3.56 2.23
CA ARG A 319 24.46 3.93 2.73
C ARG A 319 25.17 2.77 3.41
N LEU A 320 24.42 1.95 4.17
CA LEU A 320 24.96 0.77 4.82
C LEU A 320 25.46 -0.27 3.80
N GLU A 321 24.68 -0.53 2.75
CA GLU A 321 25.09 -1.42 1.64
C GLU A 321 26.33 -0.91 0.91
N ASN A 322 26.37 0.38 0.58
CA ASN A 322 27.53 1.00 -0.07
C ASN A 322 28.80 0.89 0.78
N THR A 323 28.68 1.00 2.11
CA THR A 323 29.81 0.87 3.04
C THR A 323 30.35 -0.57 3.06
N ARG A 324 29.48 -1.58 3.00
CA ARG A 324 29.88 -2.99 2.85
C ARG A 324 30.60 -3.24 1.54
N ASN A 325 30.07 -2.73 0.42
CA ASN A 325 30.64 -2.98 -0.90
C ASN A 325 32.05 -2.40 -1.05
N ARG A 326 32.34 -1.25 -0.42
CA ARG A 326 33.71 -0.70 -0.37
C ARG A 326 34.70 -1.63 0.34
N GLU A 327 34.30 -2.27 1.44
CA GLU A 327 35.18 -3.22 2.14
C GLU A 327 35.55 -4.42 1.28
N LEU A 328 34.59 -4.97 0.52
CA LEU A 328 34.88 -6.11 -0.35
C LEU A 328 35.90 -5.75 -1.45
N LEU A 329 35.92 -4.48 -1.89
CA LEU A 329 36.91 -3.98 -2.83
C LEU A 329 38.27 -3.78 -2.15
N ASP A 330 38.32 -3.13 -0.98
CA ASP A 330 39.57 -2.91 -0.25
C ASP A 330 40.26 -4.23 0.17
N LEU A 331 39.48 -5.26 0.49
CA LEU A 331 39.97 -6.62 0.78
C LEU A 331 40.47 -7.35 -0.48
N ALA A 332 39.84 -7.12 -1.62
CA ALA A 332 40.30 -7.68 -2.89
C ALA A 332 41.64 -7.07 -3.32
N ASP A 333 41.82 -5.77 -3.09
CA ASP A 333 43.05 -5.05 -3.43
C ASP A 333 44.23 -5.40 -2.49
N SER A 334 43.95 -5.62 -1.20
CA SER A 334 44.97 -5.99 -0.21
C SER A 334 45.37 -7.47 -0.23
N GLY A 335 44.52 -8.35 -0.76
CA GLY A 335 44.80 -9.79 -0.91
C GLY A 335 45.71 -10.16 -2.09
N GLY A 336 46.04 -9.21 -2.98
CA GLY A 336 46.85 -9.44 -4.17
C GLY A 336 48.37 -9.50 -3.95
N GLU A 337 48.88 -9.15 -2.77
CA GLU A 337 50.33 -9.03 -2.54
C GLU A 337 51.02 -10.26 -1.90
N THR A 338 50.30 -11.36 -1.63
CA THR A 338 50.88 -12.51 -0.90
C THR A 338 51.45 -13.65 -1.76
N GLU A 339 51.49 -13.57 -3.09
CA GLU A 339 52.04 -14.64 -3.96
C GLU A 339 53.58 -14.61 -4.16
N GLY A 340 54.33 -13.78 -3.43
CA GLY A 340 55.76 -13.57 -3.67
C GLY A 340 56.79 -14.32 -2.81
N LEU A 341 56.40 -15.10 -1.79
CA LEU A 341 57.33 -15.53 -0.73
C LEU A 341 57.43 -17.05 -0.49
N THR A 342 57.34 -17.85 -1.56
CA THR A 342 57.62 -19.29 -1.48
C THR A 342 58.55 -19.73 -2.62
N LYS A 343 59.86 -19.52 -2.46
CA LYS A 343 60.94 -20.31 -3.08
C LYS A 343 62.30 -19.78 -2.63
N CYS A 344 62.80 -20.27 -1.49
CA CYS A 344 64.23 -20.39 -1.17
C CYS A 344 64.36 -21.27 0.09
N VAL A 345 64.28 -22.60 -0.09
CA VAL A 345 65.01 -23.59 0.72
C VAL A 345 65.45 -24.69 -0.22
#